data_AF-A0A7J6GK71-F1
#
_entry.id   AF-A0A7J6GK71-F1
#
_cell.length_a   1.000
_cell.length_b   1.000
_cell.length_c   1.000
_cell.angle_alpha   90.00
_cell.angle_beta   90.00
_cell.angle_gamma   90.00
#
_symmetry.space_group_name_H-M   'P 1'
#
loop_
_entity.id
_entity.type
_entity.pdbx_description
1 polymer ?
#
loop_
_entity_poly.entity_id
_entity_poly.type
_entity_poly.pdbx_seq_one_letter_code
_entity_poly.pdbx_strand_id
1 'polypeptide(L)'
;MAGNASLRRRYNDIIDFSAVAPASSLSDMVFGFLEEHADESPESRFSSSDDCDYGDEEDGCDVEENKAYWEEQINLLQTTICRTNSIESKIRQATKEAMKETIISQCACGRSTVGGGVCRNCLRREVCNRLINLGYDCSICKSKWRSSSSIPAGEHTYLEVVDRSSSKRGEMRVVIELNFRAEFEMARASEDYNRLISRLPEVFVGKTERLGSVIKILCSAAKKCMKEKNMHLGPWRKYKYMQAKWLGKCERSTPAPLPVSYSDRPTKPKASMLTFDLLEAMPMTALRHTAVQVV
;
A
#
# COMPACT_ATOMS: atom_id res chain seq x y z
N MET A 1 13.99 35.46 12.34
CA MET A 1 14.26 34.00 12.44
C MET A 1 13.26 33.37 13.41
N ALA A 2 12.08 32.96 12.92
CA ALA A 2 11.12 32.14 13.67
C ALA A 2 10.08 31.64 12.66
N GLY A 3 10.23 30.42 12.14
CA GLY A 3 9.33 29.93 11.08
C GLY A 3 9.33 28.45 10.76
N ASN A 4 10.20 27.62 11.34
CA ASN A 4 10.31 26.19 10.98
C ASN A 4 9.94 25.19 12.09
N ALA A 5 9.54 25.65 13.28
CA ALA A 5 9.17 24.74 14.38
C ALA A 5 7.73 24.21 14.28
N SER A 6 6.82 24.91 13.58
CA SER A 6 5.38 24.61 13.58
C SER A 6 4.99 23.47 12.62
N LEU A 7 5.75 23.23 11.56
CA LEU A 7 5.52 22.13 10.62
C LEU A 7 6.02 20.77 11.14
N ARG A 8 6.96 20.78 12.09
CA ARG A 8 7.56 19.57 12.69
C ARG A 8 6.56 18.76 13.54
N ARG A 9 5.46 19.38 13.99
CA ARG A 9 4.44 18.73 14.83
C ARG A 9 3.39 17.95 14.02
N ARG A 10 2.98 18.43 12.83
CA ARG A 10 1.80 17.86 12.16
C ARG A 10 1.95 16.47 11.55
N TYR A 11 3.17 16.00 11.25
CA TYR A 11 3.37 14.67 10.64
C TYR A 11 3.64 13.57 11.67
N ASN A 12 4.21 13.92 12.83
CA ASN A 12 4.50 12.96 13.90
C ASN A 12 3.25 12.51 14.66
N ASP A 13 2.18 13.30 14.64
CA ASP A 13 0.92 13.00 15.35
C ASP A 13 -0.02 12.07 14.55
N ILE A 14 0.30 11.74 13.30
CA ILE A 14 -0.56 10.92 12.41
C ILE A 14 -0.14 9.44 12.39
N ILE A 15 1.09 9.10 12.79
CA ILE A 15 1.58 7.73 12.71
C ILE A 15 1.46 7.03 14.07
N ASP A 16 0.28 6.45 14.31
CA ASP A 16 0.07 5.53 15.43
C ASP A 16 0.80 4.20 15.15
N PHE A 17 2.02 4.11 15.67
CA PHE A 17 2.72 2.85 15.84
C PHE A 17 2.38 2.29 17.22
N SER A 18 1.13 1.86 17.43
CA SER A 18 0.75 1.22 18.68
C SER A 18 1.55 -0.07 18.87
N ALA A 19 2.59 0.00 19.70
CA ALA A 19 3.17 -1.17 20.33
C ALA A 19 2.23 -1.55 21.47
N VAL A 20 1.44 -2.61 21.28
CA VAL A 20 0.80 -3.27 22.42
C VAL A 20 1.90 -3.98 23.18
N ALA A 21 2.26 -3.45 24.35
CA ALA A 21 3.17 -4.12 25.26
C ALA A 21 2.57 -5.48 25.65
N PRO A 22 3.28 -6.60 25.46
CA PRO A 22 2.78 -7.88 25.91
C PRO A 22 2.88 -7.91 27.44
N ALA A 23 1.75 -8.07 28.11
CA ALA A 23 1.75 -8.69 29.42
C ALA A 23 2.34 -10.10 29.24
N SER A 24 3.41 -10.40 29.97
CA SER A 24 4.09 -11.69 29.99
C SER A 24 3.09 -12.81 30.29
N SER A 25 2.79 -13.63 29.27
CA SER A 25 2.00 -14.84 29.41
C SER A 25 2.82 -16.04 28.97
N LEU A 26 2.95 -17.01 29.88
CA LEU A 26 3.79 -18.21 29.81
C LEU A 26 3.24 -19.26 28.84
N SER A 27 3.10 -18.94 27.55
CA SER A 27 2.69 -19.91 26.52
C SER A 27 3.83 -20.31 25.58
N ASP A 28 5.06 -20.36 26.09
CA ASP A 28 6.28 -20.77 25.38
C ASP A 28 6.64 -22.26 25.53
N MET A 29 5.67 -23.13 25.85
CA MET A 29 5.91 -24.57 25.97
C MET A 29 4.79 -25.42 25.40
N VAL A 30 4.65 -25.45 24.06
CA VAL A 30 4.20 -26.66 23.34
C VAL A 30 4.81 -26.66 21.93
N PHE A 31 5.98 -27.26 21.78
CA PHE A 31 6.44 -27.81 20.50
C PHE A 31 6.54 -29.32 20.66
N GLY A 32 5.82 -30.06 19.83
CA GLY A 32 5.92 -31.51 19.77
C GLY A 32 5.04 -32.09 18.67
N PHE A 33 5.71 -32.61 17.64
CA PHE A 33 5.26 -33.74 16.82
C PHE A 33 4.30 -33.49 15.64
N LEU A 34 4.87 -33.39 14.43
CA LEU A 34 4.72 -34.44 13.41
C LEU A 34 5.65 -34.14 12.22
N GLU A 35 6.70 -34.94 12.11
CA GLU A 35 7.53 -35.07 10.92
C GLU A 35 7.47 -36.54 10.50
N GLU A 36 6.97 -36.81 9.28
CA GLU A 36 7.35 -38.00 8.52
C GLU A 36 7.09 -37.78 7.01
N HIS A 37 8.21 -37.67 6.25
CA HIS A 37 8.55 -38.19 4.90
C HIS A 37 7.47 -38.29 3.78
N ALA A 38 7.72 -38.05 2.48
CA ALA A 38 8.93 -37.91 1.65
C ALA A 38 8.60 -37.17 0.33
N ASP A 39 9.65 -36.60 -0.29
CA ASP A 39 9.90 -36.33 -1.72
C ASP A 39 8.75 -35.91 -2.67
N GLU A 40 8.77 -34.65 -3.14
CA GLU A 40 8.82 -34.25 -4.57
C GLU A 40 8.71 -32.70 -4.74
N SER A 41 9.51 -32.17 -5.68
CA SER A 41 9.58 -30.82 -6.29
C SER A 41 8.59 -29.71 -5.86
N PRO A 42 9.04 -28.46 -5.57
CA PRO A 42 8.15 -27.37 -5.20
C PRO A 42 7.59 -26.66 -6.43
N GLU A 43 6.58 -27.24 -7.09
CA GLU A 43 5.64 -26.47 -7.89
C GLU A 43 4.51 -25.93 -7.00
N SER A 44 4.28 -24.63 -7.12
CA SER A 44 3.30 -23.86 -6.38
C SER A 44 1.89 -24.45 -6.47
N ARG A 45 1.43 -25.12 -5.40
CA ARG A 45 0.02 -25.44 -5.18
C ARG A 45 -0.57 -24.52 -4.12
N PHE A 46 -0.92 -23.31 -4.51
CA PHE A 46 -2.00 -22.60 -3.83
C PHE A 46 -3.29 -23.17 -4.40
N SER A 47 -3.96 -24.03 -3.64
CA SER A 47 -5.28 -24.54 -4.02
C SER A 47 -6.20 -23.35 -4.31
N SER A 48 -6.69 -23.29 -5.54
CA SER A 48 -7.79 -22.42 -5.95
C SER A 48 -9.02 -22.84 -5.17
N SER A 49 -9.28 -22.17 -4.04
CA SER A 49 -10.60 -22.23 -3.43
C SER A 49 -11.52 -21.45 -4.37
N ASP A 50 -12.41 -22.18 -5.02
CA ASP A 50 -13.49 -21.63 -5.82
C ASP A 50 -14.28 -20.63 -4.96
N ASP A 51 -14.20 -19.34 -5.33
CA ASP A 51 -15.21 -18.35 -4.92
C ASP A 51 -16.44 -18.68 -5.76
N CYS A 52 -17.19 -19.69 -5.33
CA CYS A 52 -18.56 -19.87 -5.74
C CYS A 52 -19.34 -18.68 -5.16
N ASP A 53 -19.92 -17.89 -6.05
CA ASP A 53 -20.92 -16.87 -5.77
C ASP A 53 -22.17 -17.59 -5.23
N TYR A 54 -22.14 -17.99 -3.96
CA TYR A 54 -23.32 -18.53 -3.29
C TYR A 54 -24.33 -17.40 -3.15
N GLY A 55 -25.52 -17.69 -3.67
CA GLY A 55 -26.67 -16.80 -3.71
C GLY A 55 -27.03 -16.24 -2.33
N ASP A 56 -27.78 -15.16 -2.42
CA ASP A 56 -28.29 -14.35 -1.33
C ASP A 56 -29.16 -15.20 -0.38
N GLU A 57 -28.55 -15.75 0.67
CA GLU A 57 -29.28 -16.29 1.81
C GLU A 57 -29.66 -15.11 2.73
N GLU A 58 -30.95 -14.78 2.77
CA GLU A 58 -31.54 -13.89 3.77
C GLU A 58 -31.37 -14.52 5.16
N ASP A 59 -30.26 -14.18 5.80
CA ASP A 59 -29.93 -14.58 7.15
C ASP A 59 -30.50 -13.53 8.11
N GLY A 60 -31.54 -13.94 8.85
CA GLY A 60 -32.09 -13.14 9.96
C GLY A 60 -31.07 -13.12 11.10
N CYS A 61 -30.14 -12.17 11.05
CA CYS A 61 -29.03 -12.11 11.99
C CYS A 61 -29.53 -11.80 13.41
N ASP A 62 -29.38 -12.76 14.32
CA ASP A 62 -29.54 -12.53 15.75
C ASP A 62 -28.54 -11.47 16.23
N VAL A 63 -29.00 -10.53 17.06
CA VAL A 63 -28.21 -9.36 17.48
C VAL A 63 -26.99 -9.78 18.31
N GLU A 64 -27.15 -10.81 19.15
CA GLU A 64 -26.05 -11.34 19.96
C GLU A 64 -25.03 -12.11 19.10
N GLU A 65 -25.49 -12.90 18.14
CA GLU A 65 -24.60 -13.55 17.16
C GLU A 65 -23.80 -12.53 16.34
N ASN A 66 -24.43 -11.41 15.95
CA ASN A 66 -23.73 -10.35 15.24
C ASN A 66 -22.59 -9.74 16.07
N LYS A 67 -22.90 -9.41 17.33
CA LYS A 67 -21.93 -8.85 18.26
C LYS A 67 -20.77 -9.82 18.53
N ALA A 68 -21.09 -11.10 18.73
CA ALA A 68 -20.08 -12.15 18.92
C ALA A 68 -19.13 -12.25 17.73
N TYR A 69 -19.67 -12.22 16.50
CA TYR A 69 -18.86 -12.19 15.28
C TYR A 69 -17.85 -11.04 15.28
N TRP A 70 -18.29 -9.81 15.55
CA TRP A 70 -17.41 -8.64 15.48
C TRP A 70 -16.31 -8.66 16.55
N GLU A 71 -16.63 -9.11 17.77
CA GLU A 71 -15.63 -9.33 18.82
C GLU A 71 -14.62 -10.43 18.43
N GLU A 72 -15.09 -11.53 17.85
CA GLU A 72 -14.22 -12.59 17.34
C GLU A 72 -13.28 -12.07 16.24
N GLN A 73 -13.79 -11.30 15.27
CA GLN A 73 -12.95 -10.72 14.21
C GLN A 73 -11.91 -9.76 14.76
N ILE A 74 -12.25 -8.93 15.76
CA ILE A 74 -11.31 -8.02 16.42
C ILE A 74 -10.21 -8.82 17.13
N ASN A 75 -10.58 -9.84 17.91
CA ASN A 75 -9.62 -10.69 18.60
C ASN A 75 -8.71 -11.45 17.62
N LEU A 76 -9.29 -12.01 16.56
CA LEU A 76 -8.55 -12.72 15.52
C LEU A 76 -7.58 -11.79 14.78
N LEU A 77 -8.00 -10.56 14.49
CA LEU A 77 -7.15 -9.54 13.88
C LEU A 77 -5.98 -9.16 14.79
N GLN A 78 -6.27 -8.87 16.07
CA GLN A 78 -5.25 -8.48 17.05
C GLN A 78 -4.24 -9.60 17.29
N THR A 79 -4.70 -10.83 17.51
CA THR A 79 -3.80 -11.99 17.68
C THR A 79 -2.95 -12.22 16.44
N THR A 80 -3.50 -12.02 15.24
CA THR A 80 -2.75 -12.15 13.99
C THR A 80 -1.70 -11.04 13.83
N ILE A 81 -2.01 -9.78 14.16
CA ILE A 81 -1.07 -8.65 14.02
C ILE A 81 0.03 -8.68 15.09
N CYS A 82 -0.31 -9.06 16.33
CA CYS A 82 0.63 -9.08 17.46
C CYS A 82 1.68 -10.20 17.36
N ARG A 83 1.35 -11.32 16.70
CA ARG A 83 2.32 -12.39 16.41
C ARG A 83 3.46 -11.84 15.58
N THR A 84 4.65 -11.68 16.14
CA THR A 84 5.83 -11.13 15.44
C THR A 84 7.08 -11.94 15.79
N ASN A 85 7.99 -12.10 14.85
CA ASN A 85 9.31 -12.67 15.13
C ASN A 85 10.39 -11.58 15.26
N SER A 86 11.60 -11.99 15.66
CA SER A 86 12.71 -11.06 15.92
C SER A 86 13.09 -10.23 14.70
N ILE A 87 13.07 -10.80 13.50
CA ILE A 87 13.42 -10.09 12.28
C ILE A 87 12.34 -9.08 11.88
N GLU A 88 11.06 -9.43 11.97
CA GLU A 88 9.96 -8.50 11.72
C GLU A 88 9.99 -7.32 12.69
N SER A 89 10.32 -7.55 13.96
CA SER A 89 10.48 -6.49 14.95
C SER A 89 11.62 -5.53 14.60
N LYS A 90 12.77 -6.06 14.16
CA LYS A 90 13.92 -5.24 13.71
C LYS A 90 13.57 -4.41 12.47
N ILE A 91 12.94 -5.03 11.46
CA ILE A 91 12.50 -4.34 10.24
C ILE A 91 11.45 -3.27 10.57
N ARG A 92 10.51 -3.56 11.48
CA ARG A 92 9.49 -2.60 11.92
C ARG A 92 10.12 -1.39 12.59
N GLN A 93 11.09 -1.61 13.48
CA GLN A 93 11.81 -0.52 14.13
C GLN A 93 12.61 0.32 13.13
N ALA A 94 13.36 -0.32 12.23
CA ALA A 94 14.12 0.37 11.19
C ALA A 94 13.21 1.17 10.23
N THR A 95 12.06 0.61 9.87
CA THR A 95 11.04 1.30 9.05
C THR A 95 10.48 2.52 9.79
N LYS A 96 10.20 2.39 11.09
CA LYS A 96 9.70 3.48 11.94
C LYS A 96 10.73 4.61 12.06
N GLU A 97 12.00 4.28 12.25
CA GLU A 97 13.10 5.26 12.30
C GLU A 97 13.27 5.95 10.95
N ALA A 98 13.28 5.19 9.86
CA ALA A 98 13.34 5.73 8.51
C ALA A 98 12.21 6.72 8.26
N MET A 99 10.98 6.39 8.66
CA MET A 99 9.81 7.25 8.51
C MET A 99 9.91 8.56 9.32
N LYS A 100 10.44 8.53 10.55
CA LYS A 100 10.58 9.72 11.41
C LYS A 100 11.62 10.71 10.90
N GLU A 101 12.71 10.21 10.34
CA GLU A 101 13.81 11.04 9.85
C GLU A 101 13.56 11.63 8.46
N THR A 102 12.49 11.17 7.81
CA THR A 102 12.13 11.56 6.45
C THR A 102 11.44 12.93 6.45
N ILE A 103 12.21 14.01 6.54
CA ILE A 103 11.75 15.38 6.25
C ILE A 103 11.64 15.54 4.73
N ILE A 104 10.62 14.95 4.09
CA ILE A 104 10.33 15.23 2.67
C ILE A 104 9.53 16.52 2.61
N SER A 105 10.19 17.65 2.88
CA SER A 105 9.64 18.97 2.55
C SER A 105 9.87 19.33 1.08
N GLN A 106 10.79 18.63 0.40
CA GLN A 106 11.08 18.86 -1.01
C GLN A 106 11.29 17.53 -1.74
N CYS A 107 10.28 17.12 -2.52
CA CYS A 107 10.41 15.96 -3.39
C CYS A 107 11.34 16.29 -4.56
N ALA A 108 12.48 15.61 -4.69
CA ALA A 108 13.35 15.71 -5.88
C ALA A 108 12.68 15.16 -7.17
N CYS A 109 11.47 14.61 -7.07
CA CYS A 109 10.72 14.06 -8.18
C CYS A 109 10.09 15.09 -9.12
N GLY A 110 10.20 16.39 -8.81
CA GLY A 110 9.60 17.48 -9.59
C GLY A 110 8.07 17.52 -9.60
N ARG A 111 7.40 16.56 -8.94
CA ARG A 111 5.94 16.53 -8.78
C ARG A 111 5.58 17.22 -7.48
N SER A 112 4.98 18.40 -7.58
CA SER A 112 4.36 19.06 -6.44
C SER A 112 3.12 18.26 -6.03
N THR A 113 3.02 17.91 -4.75
CA THR A 113 1.78 17.37 -4.20
C THR A 113 0.81 18.53 -4.05
N VAL A 114 -0.29 18.51 -4.82
CA VAL A 114 -1.42 19.41 -4.59
C VAL A 114 -1.93 19.11 -3.19
N GLY A 115 -1.67 20.00 -2.22
CA GLY A 115 -2.04 19.81 -0.80
C GLY A 115 -0.90 19.65 0.20
N GLY A 116 0.37 19.84 -0.18
CA GLY A 116 1.48 19.95 0.79
C GLY A 116 1.84 18.64 1.52
N GLY A 117 1.38 17.50 1.02
CA GLY A 117 1.70 16.17 1.56
C GLY A 117 3.03 15.61 1.06
N VAL A 118 3.58 14.61 1.76
CA VAL A 118 4.77 13.87 1.33
C VAL A 118 4.48 13.05 0.07
N CYS A 119 5.34 13.11 -0.94
CA CYS A 119 5.22 12.26 -2.12
C CYS A 119 5.41 10.78 -1.75
N ARG A 120 4.36 9.96 -1.93
CA ARG A 120 4.37 8.53 -1.57
C ARG A 120 5.47 7.72 -2.27
N ASN A 121 5.81 8.06 -3.52
CA ASN A 121 6.86 7.36 -4.26
C ASN A 121 8.25 7.67 -3.69
N CYS A 122 8.51 8.94 -3.34
CA CYS A 122 9.77 9.30 -2.71
C CYS A 122 9.86 8.79 -1.28
N LEU A 123 8.74 8.73 -0.55
CA LEU A 123 8.71 8.11 0.76
C LEU A 123 9.11 6.63 0.70
N ARG A 124 8.48 5.85 -0.19
CA ARG A 124 8.87 4.43 -0.37
C ARG A 124 10.33 4.29 -0.76
N ARG A 125 10.82 5.15 -1.65
CA ARG A 125 12.23 5.15 -2.08
C ARG A 125 13.18 5.43 -0.92
N GLU A 126 12.88 6.43 -0.11
CA GLU A 126 13.70 6.84 1.02
C GLU A 126 13.74 5.74 2.09
N VAL A 127 12.58 5.19 2.45
CA VAL A 127 12.49 4.06 3.39
C VAL A 127 13.27 2.85 2.86
N CYS A 128 13.14 2.53 1.56
CA CYS A 128 13.88 1.44 0.94
C CYS A 128 15.40 1.67 1.01
N ASN A 129 15.88 2.86 0.64
CA ASN A 129 17.30 3.23 0.73
C ASN A 129 17.85 3.11 2.15
N ARG A 130 17.10 3.57 3.14
CA ARG A 130 17.51 3.48 4.55
C ARG A 130 17.60 2.04 5.03
N LEU A 131 16.66 1.19 4.66
CA LEU A 131 16.72 -0.23 4.96
C LEU A 131 17.91 -0.91 4.27
N ILE A 132 18.19 -0.57 3.01
CA ILE A 132 19.38 -1.07 2.29
C ILE A 132 20.67 -0.63 3.00
N ASN A 133 20.77 0.65 3.41
CA ASN A 133 21.94 1.18 4.12
C ASN A 133 22.17 0.52 5.48
N LEU A 134 21.11 0.01 6.12
CA LEU A 134 21.17 -0.79 7.34
C LEU A 134 21.52 -2.27 7.08
N GLY A 135 21.69 -2.67 5.83
CA GLY A 135 22.09 -4.02 5.42
C GLY A 135 20.93 -4.98 5.12
N TYR A 136 19.69 -4.51 5.02
CA TYR A 136 18.56 -5.36 4.62
C TYR A 136 18.49 -5.49 3.09
N ASP A 137 18.19 -6.69 2.56
CA ASP A 137 17.78 -6.87 1.16
C ASP A 137 16.35 -6.36 0.98
N CYS A 138 16.22 -5.03 0.90
CA CYS A 138 14.97 -4.33 0.67
C CYS A 138 14.82 -3.95 -0.80
N SER A 139 13.60 -4.09 -1.32
CA SER A 139 13.26 -3.70 -2.68
C SER A 139 11.88 -3.05 -2.76
N ILE A 140 11.70 -2.17 -3.74
CA ILE A 140 10.38 -1.68 -4.15
C ILE A 140 9.77 -2.74 -5.04
N CYS A 141 8.61 -3.22 -4.62
CA CYS A 141 7.84 -4.26 -5.25
C CYS A 141 6.66 -3.66 -5.99
N LYS A 142 6.61 -3.83 -7.33
CA LYS A 142 5.43 -3.48 -8.14
C LYS A 142 4.71 -4.74 -8.61
N SER A 143 3.52 -4.98 -8.06
CA SER A 143 2.62 -6.03 -8.54
C SER A 143 1.70 -5.49 -9.63
N LYS A 144 1.41 -6.34 -10.61
CA LYS A 144 0.48 -6.04 -11.71
C LYS A 144 -0.34 -7.30 -12.00
N TRP A 145 -1.65 -7.15 -12.15
CA TRP A 145 -2.53 -8.25 -12.51
C TRP A 145 -3.49 -7.82 -13.61
N ARG A 146 -3.81 -8.79 -14.48
CA ARG A 146 -4.79 -8.60 -15.55
C ARG A 146 -6.21 -8.74 -14.98
N SER A 147 -7.17 -8.18 -15.70
CA SER A 147 -8.59 -8.40 -15.39
C SER A 147 -8.95 -9.87 -15.58
N SER A 148 -9.82 -10.36 -14.72
CA SER A 148 -10.50 -11.65 -14.83
C SER A 148 -12.01 -11.45 -14.68
N SER A 149 -12.78 -12.55 -14.72
CA SER A 149 -14.22 -12.50 -14.45
C SER A 149 -14.55 -11.96 -13.05
N SER A 150 -13.66 -12.19 -12.07
CA SER A 150 -13.91 -11.85 -10.67
C SER A 150 -13.35 -10.49 -10.24
N ILE A 151 -12.27 -10.02 -10.90
CA ILE A 151 -11.54 -8.82 -10.48
C ILE A 151 -11.06 -7.98 -11.69
N PRO A 152 -11.11 -6.64 -11.60
CA PRO A 152 -10.53 -5.78 -12.63
C PRO A 152 -9.00 -5.80 -12.60
N ALA A 153 -8.38 -5.37 -13.71
CA ALA A 153 -6.94 -5.17 -13.79
C ALA A 153 -6.48 -4.09 -12.80
N GLY A 154 -5.25 -4.20 -12.32
CA GLY A 154 -4.69 -3.23 -11.41
C GLY A 154 -3.20 -3.40 -11.19
N GLU A 155 -2.65 -2.44 -10.47
CA GLU A 155 -1.26 -2.46 -10.01
C GLU A 155 -1.17 -1.95 -8.58
N HIS A 156 -0.16 -2.42 -7.85
CA HIS A 156 0.13 -1.95 -6.52
C HIS A 156 1.63 -1.84 -6.30
N THR A 157 2.05 -0.93 -5.41
CA THR A 157 3.47 -0.73 -5.10
C THR A 157 3.67 -0.69 -3.60
N TYR A 158 4.51 -1.60 -3.12
CA TYR A 158 4.83 -1.81 -1.72
C TYR A 158 6.34 -2.05 -1.56
N LEU A 159 6.80 -2.22 -0.33
CA LEU A 159 8.20 -2.53 -0.02
C LEU A 159 8.30 -3.99 0.45
N GLU A 160 9.36 -4.69 0.07
CA GLU A 160 9.61 -6.06 0.50
C GLU A 160 11.05 -6.20 0.98
N VAL A 161 11.21 -6.86 2.12
CA VAL A 161 12.51 -7.30 2.65
C VAL A 161 12.59 -8.80 2.56
N VAL A 162 13.69 -9.29 2.01
CA VAL A 162 13.98 -10.72 1.89
C VAL A 162 15.09 -11.10 2.84
N ASP A 163 14.82 -12.07 3.71
CA ASP A 163 15.82 -12.64 4.60
C ASP A 163 16.18 -14.06 4.14
N ARG A 164 17.48 -14.25 3.88
CA ARG A 164 18.07 -15.54 3.49
C ARG A 164 18.98 -16.11 4.58
N SER A 165 18.99 -15.51 5.78
CA SER A 165 19.88 -15.91 6.86
C SER A 165 19.56 -17.29 7.45
N SER A 166 18.29 -17.73 7.38
CA SER A 166 17.89 -19.04 7.88
C SER A 166 18.03 -20.15 6.84
N SER A 167 19.19 -20.80 6.78
CA SER A 167 19.44 -21.96 5.89
C SER A 167 18.46 -23.12 6.08
N LYS A 168 17.82 -23.25 7.25
CA LYS A 168 16.87 -24.34 7.58
C LYS A 168 15.41 -24.07 7.21
N ARG A 169 14.99 -22.82 7.04
CA ARG A 169 13.56 -22.44 6.87
C ARG A 169 13.24 -21.80 5.52
N GLY A 170 14.21 -21.80 4.60
CA GLY A 170 14.07 -21.16 3.29
C GLY A 170 14.11 -19.64 3.36
N GLU A 171 13.80 -19.01 2.23
CA GLU A 171 13.72 -17.56 2.08
C GLU A 171 12.49 -17.00 2.80
N MET A 172 12.68 -16.04 3.70
CA MET A 172 11.60 -15.37 4.42
C MET A 172 11.31 -14.00 3.81
N ARG A 173 10.07 -13.80 3.34
CA ARG A 173 9.61 -12.54 2.72
C ARG A 173 8.75 -11.73 3.69
N VAL A 174 9.20 -10.51 3.98
CA VAL A 174 8.52 -9.53 4.83
C VAL A 174 8.01 -8.37 3.97
N VAL A 175 6.70 -8.17 3.97
CA VAL A 175 6.01 -7.07 3.29
C VAL A 175 5.94 -5.86 4.22
N ILE A 176 6.20 -4.69 3.65
CA ILE A 176 6.06 -3.38 4.29
C ILE A 176 5.07 -2.54 3.45
N GLU A 177 3.93 -2.21 4.03
CA GLU A 177 2.94 -1.28 3.47
C GLU A 177 2.87 -0.04 4.35
N LEU A 178 3.13 1.14 3.77
CA LEU A 178 3.26 2.40 4.52
C LEU A 178 1.92 3.07 4.83
N ASN A 179 0.83 2.61 4.21
CA ASN A 179 -0.52 3.15 4.35
C ASN A 179 -1.54 2.02 4.38
N PHE A 180 -1.30 1.03 5.23
CA PHE A 180 -2.05 -0.22 5.22
C PHE A 180 -3.51 -0.02 5.64
N ARG A 181 -3.77 0.76 6.69
CA ARG A 181 -5.13 1.03 7.18
C ARG A 181 -6.03 1.62 6.08
N ALA A 182 -5.53 2.63 5.35
CA ALA A 182 -6.26 3.30 4.29
C ALA A 182 -6.71 2.35 3.15
N GLU A 183 -5.99 1.24 2.93
CA GLU A 183 -6.36 0.23 1.91
C GLU A 183 -7.65 -0.54 2.27
N PHE A 184 -8.14 -0.42 3.52
CA PHE A 184 -9.34 -1.10 4.02
C PHE A 184 -10.45 -0.14 4.49
N GLU A 185 -10.20 1.16 4.60
CA GLU A 185 -11.24 2.14 4.96
C GLU A 185 -12.35 2.22 3.91
N MET A 186 -13.61 2.26 4.34
CA MET A 186 -14.78 2.39 3.46
C MET A 186 -15.64 3.58 3.87
N ALA A 187 -16.00 4.43 2.90
CA ALA A 187 -16.80 5.64 3.16
C ALA A 187 -18.17 5.35 3.78
N ARG A 188 -18.78 4.20 3.47
CA ARG A 188 -20.07 3.77 4.02
C ARG A 188 -19.94 2.53 4.91
N ALA A 189 -18.86 2.40 5.67
CA ALA A 189 -18.70 1.34 6.67
C ALA A 189 -19.78 1.38 7.79
N SER A 190 -19.99 0.27 8.47
CA SER A 190 -20.68 0.20 9.76
C SER A 190 -19.76 0.64 10.90
N GLU A 191 -20.31 0.92 12.07
CA GLU A 191 -19.52 1.28 13.26
C GLU A 191 -18.60 0.12 13.69
N ASP A 192 -19.09 -1.11 13.67
CA ASP A 192 -18.28 -2.29 14.01
C ASP A 192 -17.12 -2.50 13.05
N TYR A 193 -17.35 -2.30 11.74
CA TYR A 193 -16.27 -2.35 10.76
C TYR A 193 -15.23 -1.25 11.03
N ASN A 194 -15.66 -0.02 11.29
CA ASN A 194 -14.74 1.07 11.64
C ASN A 194 -13.95 0.77 12.92
N ARG A 195 -14.58 0.13 13.91
CA ARG A 195 -13.93 -0.34 15.13
C ARG A 195 -12.86 -1.37 14.83
N LEU A 196 -13.11 -2.33 13.93
CA LEU A 196 -12.11 -3.29 13.44
C LEU A 196 -10.94 -2.57 12.74
N ILE A 197 -11.23 -1.66 11.80
CA ILE A 197 -10.20 -0.92 11.03
C ILE A 197 -9.34 -0.04 11.93
N SER A 198 -9.90 0.55 12.99
CA SER A 198 -9.14 1.36 13.95
C SER A 198 -8.05 0.56 14.69
N ARG A 199 -8.13 -0.78 14.70
CA ARG A 199 -7.10 -1.66 15.28
C ARG A 199 -5.93 -1.94 14.33
N LEU A 200 -6.04 -1.58 13.06
CA LEU A 200 -4.96 -1.79 12.09
C LEU A 200 -3.83 -0.78 12.30
N PRO A 201 -2.55 -1.18 12.17
CA PRO A 201 -1.46 -0.22 12.12
C PRO A 201 -1.52 0.58 10.82
N GLU A 202 -1.09 1.84 10.87
CA GLU A 202 -0.93 2.64 9.64
C GLU A 202 0.16 2.05 8.73
N VAL A 203 1.25 1.59 9.35
CA VAL A 203 2.34 0.89 8.66
C VAL A 203 2.30 -0.59 9.01
N PHE A 204 2.00 -1.44 8.03
CA PHE A 204 2.10 -2.88 8.20
C PHE A 204 3.53 -3.33 7.89
N VAL A 205 4.12 -4.12 8.79
CA VAL A 205 5.38 -4.82 8.57
C VAL A 205 5.19 -6.25 8.99
N GLY A 206 5.20 -7.18 8.03
CA GLY A 206 4.98 -8.59 8.33
C GLY A 206 5.20 -9.57 7.21
N LYS A 207 5.31 -10.84 7.61
CA LYS A 207 5.36 -11.99 6.72
C LYS A 207 4.21 -12.03 5.71
N THR A 208 4.53 -12.58 4.54
CA THR A 208 3.57 -12.79 3.45
C THR A 208 2.36 -13.64 3.89
N GLU A 209 2.59 -14.70 4.66
CA GLU A 209 1.52 -15.60 5.14
C GLU A 209 0.61 -14.86 6.14
N ARG A 210 1.22 -14.08 7.04
CA ARG A 210 0.48 -13.29 8.05
C ARG A 210 -0.36 -12.21 7.38
N LEU A 211 0.20 -11.54 6.37
CA LEU A 211 -0.52 -10.58 5.55
C LEU A 211 -1.74 -11.23 4.88
N GLY A 212 -1.59 -12.43 4.32
CA GLY A 212 -2.70 -13.20 3.75
C GLY A 212 -3.85 -13.42 4.75
N SER A 213 -3.51 -13.84 5.99
CA SER A 213 -4.50 -14.01 7.05
C SER A 213 -5.21 -12.70 7.42
N VAL A 214 -4.47 -11.59 7.56
CA VAL A 214 -5.05 -10.27 7.83
C VAL A 214 -5.99 -9.83 6.70
N ILE A 215 -5.57 -9.99 5.44
CA ILE A 215 -6.41 -9.66 4.27
C ILE A 215 -7.71 -10.48 4.31
N LYS A 216 -7.63 -11.78 4.64
CA LYS A 216 -8.81 -12.66 4.71
C LYS A 216 -9.82 -12.16 5.75
N ILE A 217 -9.36 -11.88 6.97
CA ILE A 217 -10.18 -11.34 8.08
C ILE A 217 -10.89 -10.05 7.63
N LEU A 218 -10.13 -9.09 7.11
CA LEU A 218 -10.64 -7.78 6.73
C LEU A 218 -11.62 -7.82 5.55
N CYS A 219 -11.38 -8.70 4.56
CA CYS A 219 -12.27 -8.86 3.41
C CYS A 219 -13.58 -9.54 3.79
N SER A 220 -13.53 -10.54 4.68
CA SER A 220 -14.74 -11.18 5.24
C SER A 220 -15.58 -10.18 6.03
N ALA A 221 -14.94 -9.39 6.89
CA ALA A 221 -15.60 -8.32 7.63
C ALA A 221 -16.20 -7.24 6.71
N ALA A 222 -15.51 -6.88 5.63
CA ALA A 222 -16.02 -5.93 4.64
C ALA A 222 -17.25 -6.50 3.91
N LYS A 223 -17.23 -7.79 3.56
CA LYS A 223 -18.38 -8.48 2.95
C LYS A 223 -19.60 -8.46 3.87
N LYS A 224 -19.42 -8.82 5.16
CA LYS A 224 -20.52 -8.79 6.14
C LYS A 224 -21.08 -7.38 6.33
N CYS A 225 -20.21 -6.39 6.53
CA CYS A 225 -20.62 -4.98 6.66
C CYS A 225 -21.45 -4.49 5.47
N MET A 226 -21.07 -4.86 4.24
CA MET A 226 -21.81 -4.44 3.05
C MET A 226 -23.14 -5.20 2.90
N LYS A 227 -23.18 -6.49 3.28
CA LYS A 227 -24.42 -7.29 3.32
C LYS A 227 -25.43 -6.68 4.29
N GLU A 228 -25.03 -6.39 5.52
CA GLU A 228 -25.89 -5.78 6.55
C GLU A 228 -26.45 -4.41 6.13
N LYS A 229 -25.69 -3.67 5.31
CA LYS A 229 -26.09 -2.36 4.80
C LYS A 229 -26.84 -2.43 3.47
N ASN A 230 -27.15 -3.62 2.96
CA ASN A 230 -27.76 -3.84 1.65
C ASN A 230 -27.00 -3.11 0.52
N MET A 231 -25.67 -3.22 0.53
CA MET A 231 -24.78 -2.59 -0.43
C MET A 231 -23.89 -3.63 -1.11
N HIS A 232 -23.55 -3.41 -2.38
CA HIS A 232 -22.59 -4.26 -3.07
C HIS A 232 -21.15 -3.91 -2.67
N LEU A 233 -20.34 -4.94 -2.41
CA LEU A 233 -18.90 -4.79 -2.19
C LEU A 233 -18.17 -4.59 -3.53
N GLY A 234 -17.49 -3.45 -3.67
CA GLY A 234 -16.73 -3.14 -4.87
C GLY A 234 -15.66 -4.20 -5.18
N PRO A 235 -15.38 -4.52 -6.46
CA PRO A 235 -14.42 -5.57 -6.83
C PRO A 235 -13.02 -5.39 -6.22
N TRP A 236 -12.57 -4.14 -6.03
CA TRP A 236 -11.28 -3.81 -5.44
C TRP A 236 -11.18 -4.05 -3.92
N ARG A 237 -12.28 -4.38 -3.26
CA ARG A 237 -12.34 -4.76 -1.84
C ARG A 237 -12.53 -6.26 -1.65
N LYS A 238 -12.74 -7.02 -2.73
CA LYS A 238 -12.86 -8.48 -2.67
C LYS A 238 -11.50 -9.10 -2.34
N TYR A 239 -11.55 -10.26 -1.71
CA TYR A 239 -10.37 -11.00 -1.25
C TYR A 239 -9.34 -11.21 -2.36
N LYS A 240 -9.74 -11.73 -3.53
CA LYS A 240 -8.83 -11.97 -4.67
C LYS A 240 -8.10 -10.71 -5.16
N TYR A 241 -8.78 -9.56 -5.18
CA TYR A 241 -8.15 -8.30 -5.61
C TYR A 241 -7.13 -7.83 -4.56
N MET A 242 -7.50 -7.91 -3.28
CA MET A 242 -6.60 -7.53 -2.19
C MET A 242 -5.41 -8.49 -2.09
N GLN A 243 -5.58 -9.79 -2.33
CA GLN A 243 -4.45 -10.72 -2.44
C GLN A 243 -3.51 -10.35 -3.60
N ALA A 244 -4.06 -10.01 -4.77
CA ALA A 244 -3.24 -9.68 -5.94
C ALA A 244 -2.30 -8.48 -5.71
N LYS A 245 -2.67 -7.53 -4.84
CA LYS A 245 -1.84 -6.38 -4.48
C LYS A 245 -0.48 -6.77 -3.88
N TRP A 246 -0.43 -7.77 -2.99
CA TRP A 246 0.80 -8.09 -2.23
C TRP A 246 1.31 -9.52 -2.43
N LEU A 247 0.43 -10.46 -2.80
CA LEU A 247 0.76 -11.88 -2.95
C LEU A 247 0.94 -12.29 -4.42
N GLY A 248 0.65 -11.38 -5.35
CA GLY A 248 0.82 -11.60 -6.78
C GLY A 248 2.29 -11.61 -7.22
N LYS A 249 2.51 -11.95 -8.50
CA LYS A 249 3.82 -11.79 -9.13
C LYS A 249 4.22 -10.32 -9.09
N CYS A 250 5.48 -10.07 -8.75
CA CYS A 250 5.98 -8.75 -8.49
C CYS A 250 7.33 -8.50 -9.18
N GLU A 251 7.47 -7.34 -9.81
CA GLU A 251 8.75 -6.82 -10.29
C GLU A 251 9.47 -6.16 -9.10
N ARG A 252 10.63 -6.70 -8.73
CA ARG A 252 11.50 -6.14 -7.68
C ARG A 252 12.48 -5.14 -8.28
N SER A 253 12.60 -3.98 -7.65
CA SER A 253 13.57 -2.95 -8.05
C SER A 253 14.21 -2.32 -6.81
N THR A 254 15.52 -2.11 -6.85
CA THR A 254 16.20 -1.26 -5.88
C THR A 254 16.22 0.18 -6.39
N PRO A 255 16.08 1.19 -5.52
CA PRO A 255 16.26 2.56 -5.94
C PRO A 255 17.65 2.79 -6.54
N ALA A 256 17.72 3.43 -7.69
CA ALA A 256 18.99 3.99 -8.17
C ALA A 256 19.44 5.11 -7.22
N PRO A 257 20.76 5.26 -6.95
CA PRO A 257 21.30 6.45 -6.31
C PRO A 257 20.81 7.68 -7.08
N LEU A 258 20.25 8.67 -6.38
CA LEU A 258 19.98 9.95 -7.02
C LEU A 258 21.32 10.52 -7.50
N PRO A 259 21.47 10.93 -8.77
CA PRO A 259 22.67 11.62 -9.19
C PRO A 259 22.79 12.88 -8.34
N VAL A 260 23.86 12.98 -7.54
CA VAL A 260 24.25 14.22 -6.87
C VAL A 260 24.72 15.15 -7.98
N SER A 261 23.77 15.88 -8.56
CA SER A 261 24.04 16.84 -9.62
C SER A 261 24.61 18.12 -9.01
N TYR A 262 25.93 18.15 -8.81
CA TYR A 262 26.66 19.41 -8.99
C TYR A 262 26.93 19.52 -10.50
N SER A 263 25.99 20.11 -11.24
CA SER A 263 26.26 20.53 -12.60
C SER A 263 25.35 21.69 -12.97
N ASP A 264 25.91 22.89 -12.89
CA ASP A 264 25.41 24.08 -13.57
C ASP A 264 25.48 23.85 -15.09
N ARG A 265 24.48 23.20 -15.67
CA ARG A 265 24.18 23.35 -17.09
C ARG A 265 22.67 23.42 -17.31
N PRO A 266 22.16 24.50 -17.91
CA PRO A 266 20.75 24.60 -18.25
C PRO A 266 20.41 23.56 -19.32
N THR A 267 19.45 22.69 -19.01
CA THR A 267 18.83 21.79 -19.96
C THR A 267 18.04 22.61 -20.98
N LYS A 268 18.43 22.53 -22.26
CA LYS A 268 17.68 23.15 -23.36
C LYS A 268 16.28 22.51 -23.45
N PRO A 269 15.20 23.31 -23.52
CA PRO A 269 13.87 22.76 -23.76
C PRO A 269 13.79 22.25 -25.21
N LYS A 270 13.39 20.99 -25.37
CA LYS A 270 12.92 20.48 -26.67
C LYS A 270 11.49 20.98 -26.85
N ALA A 271 11.34 22.14 -27.48
CA ALA A 271 10.04 22.58 -27.98
C ALA A 271 9.64 21.69 -29.18
N SER A 272 8.39 21.23 -29.16
CA SER A 272 7.75 20.54 -30.28
C SER A 272 7.64 21.48 -31.47
N MET A 273 8.17 21.09 -32.64
CA MET A 273 8.14 21.88 -33.88
C MET A 273 6.80 21.81 -34.64
N LEU A 274 5.66 21.80 -33.93
CA LEU A 274 4.33 21.70 -34.55
C LEU A 274 3.52 23.00 -34.54
N THR A 275 4.19 24.15 -34.47
CA THR A 275 3.56 25.43 -34.81
C THR A 275 4.48 26.15 -35.79
N PHE A 276 4.25 25.89 -37.08
CA PHE A 276 4.84 26.69 -38.14
C PHE A 276 3.92 27.89 -38.37
N ASP A 277 4.47 29.07 -38.17
CA ASP A 277 3.82 30.36 -38.39
C ASP A 277 3.35 30.51 -39.84
N LEU A 278 2.09 30.90 -40.01
CA LEU A 278 1.59 31.56 -41.21
C LEU A 278 1.01 32.90 -40.76
N LEU A 279 1.83 33.95 -40.79
CA LEU A 279 1.44 35.34 -41.07
C LEU A 279 2.67 36.23 -40.89
N GLU A 280 3.49 36.34 -41.94
CA GLU A 280 4.15 37.60 -42.28
C GLU A 280 4.89 37.48 -43.62
N ALA A 281 4.25 37.95 -44.69
CA ALA A 281 4.88 38.72 -45.76
C ALA A 281 3.84 39.01 -46.85
N MET A 282 3.49 40.29 -47.05
CA MET A 282 3.71 41.02 -48.31
C MET A 282 3.17 42.46 -48.17
N PRO A 283 4.00 43.49 -48.42
CA PRO A 283 3.60 44.90 -48.36
C PRO A 283 3.16 45.47 -49.72
N MET A 284 2.31 46.49 -49.63
CA MET A 284 1.95 47.55 -50.61
C MET A 284 1.37 47.16 -51.97
N THR A 285 0.14 47.62 -52.25
CA THR A 285 -0.09 48.83 -53.06
C THR A 285 -1.59 49.18 -53.17
N ALA A 286 -1.84 50.48 -53.24
CA ALA A 286 -3.09 51.20 -53.45
C ALA A 286 -4.26 50.48 -54.15
N LEU A 287 -5.43 50.46 -53.51
CA LEU A 287 -6.69 50.69 -54.20
C LEU A 287 -7.65 51.48 -53.29
N ARG A 288 -8.00 52.68 -53.75
CA ARG A 288 -9.01 53.57 -53.18
C ARG A 288 -10.38 52.99 -53.48
N HIS A 289 -11.27 52.83 -52.50
CA HIS A 289 -12.71 52.91 -52.73
C HIS A 289 -13.44 53.49 -51.51
N THR A 290 -14.19 54.56 -51.78
CA THR A 290 -14.97 55.36 -50.84
C THR A 290 -16.36 54.74 -50.61
N ALA A 291 -16.87 54.95 -49.39
CA ALA A 291 -18.25 54.94 -48.85
C ALA A 291 -19.44 54.41 -49.67
N VAL A 292 -20.32 53.65 -49.00
CA VAL A 292 -21.78 53.86 -49.04
C VAL A 292 -22.38 53.55 -47.65
N GLN A 293 -23.13 54.51 -47.09
CA GLN A 293 -24.06 54.32 -45.97
C GLN A 293 -25.46 54.13 -46.56
N VAL A 294 -26.21 53.13 -46.11
CA VAL A 294 -27.65 52.99 -46.43
C VAL A 294 -28.42 52.71 -45.14
N VAL A 295 -29.16 53.76 -44.75
CA VAL A 295 -30.40 53.89 -43.95
C VAL A 295 -30.65 52.91 -42.81
#